data_AF-A0A6P7H181-F1
#
_entry.id   AF-A0A6P7H181-F1
#
_cell.length_a   1.000
_cell.length_b   1.000
_cell.length_c   1.000
_cell.angle_alpha   90.00
_cell.angle_beta   90.00
_cell.angle_gamma   90.00
#
_symmetry.space_group_name_H-M   'P 1'
#
loop_
_entity.id
_entity.type
_entity.pdbx_description
1 polymer ?
#
loop_
_entity_poly.entity_id
_entity_poly.type
_entity_poly.pdbx_seq_one_letter_code
_entity_poly.pdbx_strand_id
1 'polypeptide(L)'
;MEICSESEAEMIPEGIRETAKAAIYELLPVKSRNRYELVYDLFQKWSNDKNVHTVNEEVILAYLMEKSNILKPSSLWSNYSMLKSTLNIKNNIDISRYPKVNAFLKRKSIGYKLKKSKVLNKEEIDKFLSEGEDKIYLMTKVI
;
A
#
# COMPACT_ATOMS: atom_id res chain seq x y z
N MET A 1 -38.37 -7.53 -22.89
CA MET A 1 -38.44 -6.12 -22.45
C MET A 1 -37.70 -6.07 -21.13
N GLU A 2 -36.38 -5.94 -21.18
CA GLU A 2 -35.52 -5.78 -20.00
C GLU A 2 -34.73 -4.49 -20.21
N ILE A 3 -35.29 -3.41 -19.69
CA ILE A 3 -34.64 -2.10 -19.58
C ILE A 3 -34.75 -1.75 -18.09
N CYS A 4 -33.65 -1.88 -17.36
CA CYS A 4 -33.31 -1.05 -16.20
C CYS A 4 -32.06 -1.62 -15.51
N SER A 5 -30.88 -1.33 -16.05
CA SER A 5 -29.63 -1.39 -15.27
C SER A 5 -28.94 -0.03 -15.15
N GLU A 6 -29.66 1.04 -15.51
CA GLU A 6 -29.18 2.43 -15.50
C GLU A 6 -29.86 3.29 -14.41
N SER A 7 -30.81 2.71 -13.65
CA SER A 7 -31.69 3.44 -12.72
C SER A 7 -31.28 3.45 -11.23
N GLU A 8 -30.23 2.73 -10.82
CA GLU A 8 -29.80 2.73 -9.40
C GLU A 8 -28.87 3.89 -9.04
N ALA A 9 -28.13 4.45 -10.01
CA ALA A 9 -27.18 5.53 -9.76
C ALA A 9 -27.86 6.91 -9.53
N GLU A 10 -29.12 7.07 -9.93
CA GLU A 10 -29.86 8.34 -9.87
C GLU A 10 -30.70 8.55 -8.60
N MET A 11 -30.74 7.60 -7.66
CA MET A 11 -31.63 7.68 -6.48
C MET A 11 -30.96 8.14 -5.17
N ILE A 12 -29.64 8.39 -5.16
CA ILE A 12 -28.91 8.78 -3.94
C ILE A 12 -28.84 10.31 -3.84
N PRO A 13 -29.42 10.95 -2.80
CA PRO A 13 -29.30 12.39 -2.60
C PRO A 13 -27.84 12.84 -2.45
N GLU A 14 -27.49 14.01 -2.99
CA GLU A 14 -26.10 14.52 -2.98
C GLU A 14 -25.51 14.56 -1.56
N GLY A 15 -26.26 15.00 -0.55
CA GLY A 15 -25.75 15.07 0.82
C GLY A 15 -25.33 13.69 1.38
N ILE A 16 -26.02 12.61 0.97
CA ILE A 16 -25.63 11.24 1.33
C ILE A 16 -24.37 10.82 0.57
N ARG A 17 -24.26 11.18 -0.72
CA ARG A 17 -23.09 10.90 -1.56
C ARG A 17 -21.83 11.61 -1.06
N GLU A 18 -21.95 12.87 -0.64
CA GLU A 18 -20.85 13.63 -0.05
C GLU A 18 -20.42 13.04 1.29
N THR A 19 -21.38 12.69 2.16
CA THR A 19 -21.10 12.01 3.43
C THR A 19 -20.38 10.68 3.20
N ALA A 20 -20.81 9.89 2.23
CA ALA A 20 -20.15 8.65 1.86
C ALA A 20 -18.73 8.88 1.33
N LYS A 21 -18.51 9.87 0.45
CA LYS A 21 -17.17 10.25 -0.03
C LYS A 21 -16.24 10.66 1.11
N ALA A 22 -16.74 11.46 2.06
CA ALA A 22 -15.98 11.86 3.24
C ALA A 22 -15.59 10.65 4.12
N ALA A 23 -16.54 9.73 4.35
CA ALA A 23 -16.26 8.49 5.08
C ALA A 23 -15.22 7.63 4.36
N ILE A 24 -15.32 7.52 3.02
CA ILE A 24 -14.37 6.77 2.18
C ILE A 24 -12.96 7.38 2.25
N TYR A 25 -12.86 8.71 2.26
CA TYR A 25 -11.58 9.43 2.36
C TYR A 25 -10.83 9.10 3.67
N GLU A 26 -11.56 8.84 4.75
CA GLU A 26 -11.02 8.46 6.06
C GLU A 26 -10.63 6.97 6.16
N LEU A 27 -10.94 6.15 5.15
CA LEU A 27 -10.56 4.72 5.16
C LEU A 27 -9.06 4.49 4.96
N LEU A 28 -8.33 5.43 4.36
CA LEU A 28 -6.88 5.34 4.22
C LEU A 28 -6.19 5.82 5.51
N PRO A 29 -5.08 5.18 5.95
CA PRO A 29 -4.40 5.58 7.17
C PRO A 29 -3.92 7.04 7.11
N VAL A 30 -4.43 7.88 8.01
CA VAL A 30 -4.21 9.34 7.98
C VAL A 30 -2.72 9.72 7.86
N LYS A 31 -1.84 9.10 8.66
CA LYS A 31 -0.40 9.42 8.67
C LYS A 31 0.34 9.04 7.38
N SER A 32 -0.11 8.01 6.66
CA SER A 32 0.60 7.45 5.51
C SER A 32 -0.22 7.53 4.21
N ARG A 33 -1.34 8.25 4.21
CA ARG A 33 -2.26 8.41 3.07
C ARG A 33 -1.53 8.75 1.77
N ASN A 34 -0.64 9.75 1.80
CA ASN A 34 0.15 10.15 0.63
C ASN A 34 0.95 9.00 0.00
N ARG A 35 1.41 8.05 0.81
CA ARG A 35 2.13 6.87 0.32
C ARG A 35 1.21 5.88 -0.39
N TYR A 36 -0.03 5.71 0.09
CA TYR A 36 -1.02 4.87 -0.56
C TYR A 36 -1.43 5.47 -1.90
N GLU A 37 -1.72 6.77 -1.92
CA GLU A 37 -2.05 7.52 -3.15
C GLU A 37 -0.92 7.42 -4.18
N LEU A 38 0.33 7.66 -3.77
CA LEU A 38 1.48 7.53 -4.67
C LEU A 38 1.60 6.12 -5.28
N VAL A 39 1.35 5.06 -4.51
CA VAL A 39 1.37 3.68 -5.04
C VAL A 39 0.26 3.46 -6.05
N TYR A 40 -0.91 4.02 -5.80
CA TYR A 40 -2.03 3.95 -6.72
C TYR A 40 -1.77 4.72 -8.02
N ASP A 41 -1.25 5.94 -7.93
CA ASP A 41 -0.90 6.78 -9.10
C ASP A 41 0.17 6.11 -9.96
N LEU A 42 1.19 5.51 -9.33
CA LEU A 42 2.22 4.74 -10.03
C LEU A 42 1.66 3.51 -10.75
N PHE A 43 0.65 2.86 -10.17
CA PHE A 43 -0.06 1.76 -10.82
C PHE A 43 -0.92 2.26 -11.99
N GLN A 44 -1.68 3.34 -11.81
CA GLN A 44 -2.48 3.93 -12.89
C GLN A 44 -1.60 4.35 -14.06
N LYS A 45 -0.47 5.03 -13.79
CA LYS A 45 0.50 5.39 -14.82
C LYS A 45 1.00 4.16 -15.58
N TRP A 46 1.42 3.12 -14.87
CA TRP A 46 1.84 1.86 -15.48
C TRP A 46 0.72 1.21 -16.31
N SER A 47 -0.52 1.23 -15.80
CA SER A 47 -1.70 0.69 -16.50
C SER A 47 -1.95 1.43 -17.81
N ASN A 48 -1.87 2.77 -17.78
CA ASN A 48 -2.04 3.63 -18.96
C ASN A 48 -0.92 3.41 -19.97
N ASP A 49 0.34 3.37 -19.52
CA ASP A 49 1.51 3.12 -20.38
C ASP A 49 1.44 1.76 -21.09
N LYS A 50 0.73 0.78 -20.50
CA LYS A 50 0.52 -0.57 -21.05
C LYS A 50 -0.82 -0.74 -21.78
N ASN A 51 -1.63 0.31 -21.92
CA ASN A 51 -2.98 0.27 -22.49
C ASN A 51 -3.92 -0.76 -21.82
N VAL A 52 -3.83 -0.89 -20.48
CA VAL A 52 -4.69 -1.77 -19.71
C VAL A 52 -6.00 -1.07 -19.40
N HIS A 53 -7.11 -1.62 -19.89
CA HIS A 53 -8.45 -1.06 -19.71
C HIS A 53 -9.24 -1.67 -18.53
N THR A 54 -8.91 -2.91 -18.14
CA THR A 54 -9.59 -3.64 -17.06
C THR A 54 -8.58 -4.22 -16.09
N VAL A 55 -8.77 -4.01 -14.80
CA VAL A 55 -7.92 -4.58 -13.76
C VAL A 55 -8.47 -5.94 -13.35
N ASN A 56 -7.69 -7.00 -13.57
CA ASN A 56 -8.00 -8.37 -13.19
C ASN A 56 -6.76 -9.06 -12.57
N GLU A 57 -6.87 -10.34 -12.24
CA GLU A 57 -5.78 -11.10 -11.61
C GLU A 57 -4.49 -11.12 -12.47
N GLU A 58 -4.61 -11.21 -13.80
CA GLU A 58 -3.47 -11.27 -14.72
C GLU A 58 -2.71 -9.93 -14.78
N VAL A 59 -3.45 -8.82 -14.81
CA VAL A 59 -2.88 -7.46 -14.76
C VAL A 59 -2.10 -7.24 -13.47
N ILE A 60 -2.68 -7.62 -12.33
CA ILE A 60 -2.02 -7.48 -11.02
C ILE A 60 -0.78 -8.37 -10.94
N LEU A 61 -0.84 -9.60 -11.45
CA LEU A 61 0.33 -10.49 -11.54
C LEU A 61 1.44 -9.88 -12.39
N ALA A 62 1.12 -9.35 -13.57
CA ALA A 62 2.10 -8.74 -14.47
C ALA A 62 2.78 -7.52 -13.81
N TYR A 63 1.99 -6.64 -13.21
CA TYR A 63 2.50 -5.49 -12.47
C TYR A 63 3.43 -5.91 -11.32
N LEU A 64 3.00 -6.86 -10.47
CA LEU A 64 3.79 -7.34 -9.35
C LEU A 64 5.04 -8.08 -9.80
N MET A 65 5.01 -8.75 -10.94
CA MET A 65 6.20 -9.38 -11.53
C MET A 65 7.25 -8.34 -11.90
N GLU A 66 6.86 -7.29 -12.63
CA GLU A 66 7.77 -6.18 -12.97
C GLU A 66 8.32 -5.51 -11.71
N LYS A 67 7.45 -5.22 -10.71
CA LYS A 67 7.89 -4.64 -9.43
C LYS A 67 8.79 -5.56 -8.62
N SER A 68 8.62 -6.89 -8.72
CA SER A 68 9.46 -7.85 -7.99
C SER A 68 10.91 -7.87 -8.45
N ASN A 69 11.21 -7.38 -9.66
CA ASN A 69 12.57 -7.26 -10.17
C ASN A 69 13.32 -6.06 -9.56
N ILE A 70 12.59 -5.11 -8.96
CA ILE A 70 13.14 -3.86 -8.42
C ILE A 70 13.02 -3.84 -6.89
N LEU A 71 11.91 -4.35 -6.35
CA LEU A 71 11.58 -4.29 -4.93
C LEU A 71 11.99 -5.58 -4.19
N LYS A 72 12.49 -5.41 -2.97
CA LYS A 72 12.67 -6.53 -2.04
C LYS A 72 11.31 -7.13 -1.67
N PRO A 73 11.24 -8.42 -1.30
CA PRO A 73 9.97 -9.08 -0.97
C PRO A 73 9.12 -8.34 0.07
N SER A 74 9.69 -7.84 1.16
CA SER A 74 8.94 -7.06 2.16
C SER A 74 8.37 -5.75 1.61
N SER A 75 9.12 -5.08 0.73
CA SER A 75 8.68 -3.85 0.05
C SER A 75 7.60 -4.15 -1.00
N LEU A 76 7.71 -5.29 -1.70
CA LEU A 76 6.70 -5.75 -2.65
C LEU A 76 5.38 -6.07 -1.94
N TRP A 77 5.42 -6.77 -0.81
CA TRP A 77 4.24 -7.01 0.04
C TRP A 77 3.60 -5.71 0.54
N SER A 78 4.43 -4.73 0.92
CA SER A 78 3.94 -3.41 1.31
C SER A 78 3.28 -2.67 0.14
N ASN A 79 3.90 -2.72 -1.05
CA ASN A 79 3.35 -2.14 -2.28
C ASN A 79 2.00 -2.77 -2.64
N TYR A 80 1.93 -4.11 -2.64
CA TYR A 80 0.68 -4.85 -2.83
C TYR A 80 -0.39 -4.47 -1.80
N SER A 81 -0.04 -4.35 -0.52
CA SER A 81 -1.01 -4.04 0.54
C SER A 81 -1.60 -2.62 0.39
N MET A 82 -0.77 -1.65 -0.01
CA MET A 82 -1.22 -0.30 -0.33
C MET A 82 -2.13 -0.31 -1.56
N LEU A 83 -1.68 -0.95 -2.65
CA LEU A 83 -2.45 -1.06 -3.89
C LEU A 83 -3.80 -1.76 -3.69
N LYS A 84 -3.84 -2.84 -2.90
CA LYS A 84 -5.06 -3.56 -2.52
C LYS A 84 -6.06 -2.62 -1.87
N SER A 85 -5.61 -1.82 -0.91
CA SER A 85 -6.47 -0.92 -0.16
C SER A 85 -7.03 0.17 -1.08
N THR A 86 -6.18 0.77 -1.93
CA THR A 86 -6.59 1.83 -2.85
C THR A 86 -7.51 1.34 -3.96
N LEU A 87 -7.27 0.16 -4.54
CA LEU A 87 -8.14 -0.42 -5.56
C LEU A 87 -9.51 -0.80 -4.98
N ASN A 88 -9.56 -1.34 -3.77
CA ASN A 88 -10.82 -1.63 -3.10
C ASN A 88 -11.62 -0.35 -2.83
N ILE A 89 -10.95 0.71 -2.35
CA ILE A 89 -11.58 1.99 -2.00
C ILE A 89 -12.03 2.77 -3.24
N LYS A 90 -11.16 2.92 -4.25
CA LYS A 90 -11.38 3.83 -5.39
C LYS A 90 -12.07 3.17 -6.58
N ASN A 91 -11.90 1.86 -6.75
CA ASN A 91 -12.39 1.13 -7.91
C ASN A 91 -13.35 -0.02 -7.53
N ASN A 92 -13.57 -0.27 -6.23
CA ASN A 92 -14.33 -1.42 -5.74
C ASN A 92 -13.76 -2.77 -6.24
N ILE A 93 -12.43 -2.86 -6.36
CA ILE A 93 -11.73 -4.07 -6.80
C ILE A 93 -10.99 -4.70 -5.63
N ASP A 94 -11.49 -5.84 -5.16
CA ASP A 94 -10.87 -6.62 -4.09
C ASP A 94 -9.86 -7.64 -4.65
N ILE A 95 -8.61 -7.19 -4.81
CA ILE A 95 -7.51 -8.05 -5.27
C ILE A 95 -7.06 -9.10 -4.23
N SER A 96 -7.59 -9.08 -3.00
CA SER A 96 -7.28 -10.11 -2.00
C SER A 96 -7.80 -11.49 -2.41
N ARG A 97 -8.85 -11.50 -3.24
CA ARG A 97 -9.52 -12.69 -3.76
C ARG A 97 -8.75 -13.38 -4.89
N TYR A 98 -7.58 -12.86 -5.27
CA TYR A 98 -6.76 -13.38 -6.36
C TYR A 98 -5.76 -14.43 -5.83
N PRO A 99 -6.09 -15.74 -5.92
CA PRO A 99 -5.26 -16.80 -5.32
C PRO A 99 -3.87 -16.88 -5.96
N LYS A 100 -3.74 -16.64 -7.26
CA LYS A 100 -2.45 -16.68 -7.98
C LYS A 100 -1.55 -15.54 -7.53
N VAL A 101 -2.11 -14.34 -7.31
CA VAL A 101 -1.37 -13.20 -6.75
C VAL A 101 -0.83 -13.52 -5.36
N ASN A 102 -1.68 -14.07 -4.49
CA ASN A 102 -1.27 -14.45 -3.14
C ASN A 102 -0.18 -15.55 -3.16
N ALA A 103 -0.31 -16.56 -4.03
CA ALA A 103 0.68 -17.60 -4.20
C ALA A 103 2.02 -17.04 -4.73
N PHE A 104 1.97 -16.13 -5.70
CA PHE A 104 3.14 -15.45 -6.25
C PHE A 104 3.92 -14.68 -5.18
N LEU A 105 3.23 -13.84 -4.40
CA LEU A 105 3.85 -13.04 -3.34
C LEU A 105 4.48 -13.91 -2.25
N LYS A 106 3.80 -15.00 -1.85
CA LYS A 106 4.35 -15.99 -0.90
C LYS A 106 5.63 -16.61 -1.44
N ARG A 107 5.63 -17.05 -2.70
CA ARG A 107 6.81 -17.67 -3.34
C ARG A 107 7.97 -16.69 -3.47
N LYS A 108 7.73 -15.42 -3.79
CA LYS A 108 8.77 -14.38 -3.82
C LYS A 108 9.37 -14.08 -2.45
N SER A 109 8.66 -14.35 -1.35
CA SER A 109 9.19 -14.20 0.01
C SER A 109 9.95 -15.41 0.55
N ILE A 110 9.93 -16.56 -0.13
CA ILE A 110 10.65 -17.76 0.34
C ILE A 110 12.16 -17.47 0.40
N GLY A 111 12.78 -17.80 1.52
CA GLY A 111 14.21 -17.61 1.74
C GLY A 111 14.63 -16.16 2.00
N TYR A 112 13.71 -15.20 1.93
CA TYR A 112 14.02 -13.81 2.23
C TYR A 112 14.29 -13.62 3.72
N LYS A 113 15.54 -13.32 4.07
CA LYS A 113 15.93 -12.91 5.42
C LYS A 113 15.72 -11.41 5.57
N LEU A 114 14.90 -11.03 6.55
CA LEU A 114 14.69 -9.63 6.91
C LEU A 114 16.03 -8.99 7.30
N LYS A 115 16.33 -7.83 6.72
CA LYS A 115 17.42 -6.98 7.21
C LYS A 115 16.97 -6.39 8.54
N LYS A 116 17.44 -6.97 9.65
CA LYS A 116 17.23 -6.37 10.98
C LYS A 116 18.12 -5.14 11.11
N SER A 117 17.61 -4.11 11.78
CA SER A 117 18.45 -3.01 12.24
C SER A 117 19.51 -3.55 13.20
N LYS A 118 20.69 -2.91 13.21
CA LYS A 118 21.71 -3.24 14.20
C LYS A 118 21.15 -2.98 15.59
N VAL A 119 21.19 -3.99 16.45
CA VAL A 119 20.89 -3.82 17.87
C VAL A 119 22.17 -3.30 18.51
N LEU A 120 22.06 -2.15 19.19
CA LEU A 120 23.19 -1.57 19.91
C LEU A 120 23.56 -2.48 21.08
N ASN A 121 24.85 -2.74 21.27
CA ASN A 121 25.34 -3.39 22.48
C ASN A 121 25.51 -2.38 23.62
N LYS A 122 25.85 -2.87 24.81
CA LYS A 122 26.00 -2.02 25.99
C LYS A 122 27.05 -0.93 25.79
N GLU A 123 28.18 -1.27 25.19
CA GLU A 123 29.28 -0.34 24.95
C GLU A 123 28.88 0.78 23.98
N GLU A 124 28.11 0.46 22.94
CA GLU A 124 27.57 1.42 21.98
C GLU A 124 26.51 2.33 22.61
N ILE A 125 25.69 1.80 23.53
CA ILE A 125 24.73 2.58 24.30
C ILE A 125 25.47 3.52 25.25
N ASP A 126 26.42 3.01 26.03
CA ASP A 126 27.21 3.80 26.99
C ASP A 126 27.95 4.93 26.27
N LYS A 127 28.55 4.62 25.10
CA LYS A 127 29.18 5.61 24.23
C LYS A 127 28.20 6.66 23.72
N PHE A 128 27.00 6.25 23.29
CA PHE A 128 25.97 7.18 22.85
C PHE A 128 25.52 8.11 23.98
N LEU A 129 25.32 7.58 25.20
CA LEU A 129 24.91 8.35 26.37
C LEU A 129 25.99 9.35 26.81
N SER A 130 27.27 8.96 26.78
CA SER A 130 28.38 9.82 27.23
C SER A 130 28.84 10.84 26.20
N GLU A 131 28.99 10.44 24.93
CA GLU A 131 29.61 11.26 23.88
C GLU A 131 28.59 11.93 22.94
N GLY A 132 27.33 11.47 22.93
CA GLY A 132 26.30 12.05 22.08
C GLY A 132 26.04 13.52 22.42
N GLU A 133 25.76 14.37 21.44
CA GLU A 133 25.56 15.78 21.70
C GLU A 133 24.16 16.05 22.31
N ASP A 134 24.11 16.56 23.54
CA ASP A 134 22.84 16.72 24.29
C ASP A 134 21.86 17.65 23.59
N LYS A 135 22.35 18.71 22.93
CA LYS A 135 21.48 19.65 22.21
C LYS A 135 20.62 18.97 21.12
N ILE A 136 21.05 17.81 20.63
CA ILE A 136 20.35 17.02 19.61
C ILE A 136 19.65 15.80 20.24
N TYR A 137 20.31 15.13 21.19
CA TYR A 137 19.92 13.78 21.63
C TYR A 137 19.44 13.69 23.09
N LEU A 138 19.36 14.79 23.85
CA LEU A 138 19.03 14.76 25.29
C LEU A 138 17.74 13.97 25.59
N MET A 139 16.66 14.21 24.83
CA MET A 139 15.40 13.45 25.01
C MET A 139 15.54 11.95 24.74
N THR A 140 16.47 11.53 23.87
CA THR A 140 16.71 10.12 23.57
C THR A 140 17.62 9.46 24.60
N LYS A 141 18.47 10.24 25.30
CA LYS A 141 19.34 9.75 26.37
C LYS A 141 18.61 9.58 27.70
N VAL A 142 17.58 10.40 27.94
CA VAL A 142 16.76 10.40 29.15
C VAL A 142 15.51 9.55 28.89
N ILE A 143 15.65 8.23 28.97
CA ILE A 143 14.53 7.26 28.95
C ILE A 143 14.49 6.56 30.31
#